data_AF-E6V3U0-F1
#
_entry.id   AF-E6V3U0-F1
#
_cell.length_a   1.000
_cell.length_b   1.000
_cell.length_c   1.000
_cell.angle_alpha   90.00
_cell.angle_beta   90.00
_cell.angle_gamma   90.00
#
_symmetry.space_group_name_H-M   'P 1'
#
loop_
_entity.id
_entity.type
_entity.pdbx_description
1 polymer ?
#
loop_
_entity_poly.entity_id
_entity_poly.type
_entity_poly.pdbx_seq_one_letter_code
_entity_poly.pdbx_strand_id
1 'polypeptide(L)'
;MWKPDKPVVEFGQTLTDEEAWRREFTNEFYERCEGMIDNEWLAGLAHALYPLNEDRPPREAAAVAFVTLDYELPGAELQESWMPAPKPAPGRH
;
A
#
# COMPACT_ATOMS: atom_id res chain seq x y z
N MET A 1 16.54 -14.40 -4.39
CA MET A 1 15.84 -13.23 -4.94
C MET A 1 14.61 -13.72 -5.70
N TRP A 2 13.43 -13.17 -5.37
CA TRP A 2 12.18 -13.36 -6.08
C TRP A 2 12.35 -13.01 -7.56
N LYS A 3 11.61 -13.70 -8.42
CA LYS A 3 11.60 -13.49 -9.86
C LYS A 3 10.16 -13.46 -10.37
N PRO A 4 9.84 -12.61 -11.34
CA PRO A 4 8.52 -12.62 -11.94
C PRO A 4 8.29 -13.90 -12.74
N ASP A 5 7.07 -14.44 -12.72
CA ASP A 5 6.70 -15.66 -13.47
C ASP A 5 6.88 -15.51 -14.98
N LYS A 6 6.79 -14.27 -15.47
CA LYS A 6 7.00 -13.90 -16.88
C LYS A 6 7.90 -12.67 -16.94
N PRO A 7 8.75 -12.55 -17.97
CA PRO A 7 9.52 -11.35 -18.19
C PRO A 7 8.61 -10.12 -18.27
N VAL A 8 8.90 -9.11 -17.46
CA VAL A 8 8.19 -7.83 -17.53
C VAL A 8 8.88 -6.95 -18.55
N VAL A 9 8.15 -6.54 -19.57
CA VAL A 9 8.68 -5.68 -20.65
C VAL A 9 8.06 -4.30 -20.55
N GLU A 10 8.92 -3.29 -20.55
CA GLU A 10 8.59 -1.91 -20.29
C GLU A 10 9.37 -1.03 -21.28
N PHE A 11 8.69 -0.19 -22.07
CA PHE A 11 9.31 0.59 -23.15
C PHE A 11 10.21 -0.22 -24.11
N GLY A 12 9.86 -1.48 -24.35
CA GLY A 12 10.63 -2.38 -25.22
C GLY A 12 11.88 -2.99 -24.57
N GLN A 13 12.10 -2.77 -23.28
CA GLN A 13 13.19 -3.35 -22.51
C GLN A 13 12.65 -4.34 -21.47
N THR A 14 13.33 -5.46 -21.29
CA THR A 14 13.02 -6.39 -20.20
C THR A 14 13.57 -5.83 -18.91
N LEU A 15 12.70 -5.68 -17.91
CA LEU A 15 13.09 -5.26 -16.57
C LEU A 15 13.96 -6.32 -15.89
N THR A 16 14.92 -5.84 -15.09
CA THR A 16 15.63 -6.68 -14.13
C THR A 16 14.67 -7.22 -13.06
N ASP A 17 15.08 -8.27 -12.35
CA ASP A 17 14.28 -8.84 -11.24
C ASP A 17 13.93 -7.76 -10.19
N GLU A 18 14.88 -6.85 -9.90
CA GLU A 18 14.69 -5.71 -8.99
C GLU A 18 13.67 -4.70 -9.51
N GLU A 19 13.78 -4.31 -10.78
CA GLU A 19 12.82 -3.36 -11.39
C GLU A 19 11.43 -3.97 -11.49
N ALA A 20 11.33 -5.26 -11.85
CA ALA A 20 10.07 -5.99 -11.85
C ALA A 20 9.46 -6.06 -10.45
N TRP A 21 10.27 -6.31 -9.43
CA TRP A 21 9.81 -6.34 -8.03
C TRP A 21 9.27 -4.98 -7.60
N ARG A 22 10.04 -3.90 -7.82
CA ARG A 22 9.64 -2.54 -7.45
C ARG A 22 8.38 -2.10 -8.19
N ARG A 23 8.25 -2.47 -9.47
CA ARG A 23 7.05 -2.20 -10.27
C ARG A 23 5.81 -2.91 -9.73
N GLU A 24 5.91 -4.21 -9.44
CA GLU A 24 4.77 -4.94 -8.87
C GLU A 24 4.38 -4.44 -7.48
N PHE A 25 5.38 -4.12 -6.64
CA PHE A 25 5.13 -3.54 -5.32
C PHE A 25 4.40 -2.21 -5.43
N THR A 26 4.90 -1.31 -6.29
CA THR A 26 4.32 0.02 -6.51
C THR A 26 2.88 -0.09 -7.01
N ASN A 27 2.62 -0.95 -8.01
CA ASN A 27 1.26 -1.12 -8.54
C ASN A 27 0.29 -1.62 -7.47
N GLU A 28 0.65 -2.68 -6.73
CA GLU A 28 -0.21 -3.25 -5.68
C GLU A 28 -0.46 -2.23 -4.56
N PHE A 29 0.56 -1.49 -4.13
CA PHE A 29 0.41 -0.50 -3.07
C PHE A 29 -0.43 0.69 -3.53
N TYR A 30 -0.20 1.17 -4.76
CA TYR A 30 -0.98 2.25 -5.35
C TYR A 30 -2.47 1.88 -5.47
N GLU A 31 -2.77 0.67 -5.92
CA GLU A 31 -4.14 0.14 -5.98
C GLU A 31 -4.79 0.07 -4.60
N ARG A 32 -4.06 -0.39 -3.57
CA ARG A 32 -4.54 -0.43 -2.16
C ARG A 32 -4.82 0.96 -1.59
N CYS A 33 -4.06 1.95 -2.02
CA CYS A 33 -4.28 3.35 -1.66
C CYS A 33 -5.31 4.06 -2.55
N GLU A 34 -6.06 3.33 -3.38
CA GLU A 34 -7.03 3.86 -4.35
C GLU A 34 -6.42 4.95 -5.27
N GLY A 35 -5.12 4.84 -5.53
CA GLY A 35 -4.35 5.81 -6.30
C GLY A 35 -4.18 7.19 -5.66
N MET A 36 -4.49 7.34 -4.38
CA MET A 36 -4.39 8.62 -3.64
C MET A 36 -3.01 8.85 -3.03
N ILE A 37 -2.04 7.98 -3.31
CA ILE A 37 -0.69 8.09 -2.77
C ILE A 37 0.24 8.82 -3.73
N ASP A 38 1.14 9.61 -3.17
CA ASP A 38 2.17 10.31 -3.93
C ASP A 38 3.15 9.31 -4.58
N ASN A 39 3.38 9.46 -5.88
CA ASN A 39 4.20 8.54 -6.66
C ASN A 39 5.68 8.62 -6.32
N GLU A 40 6.20 9.79 -5.95
CA GLU A 40 7.60 9.96 -5.57
C GLU A 40 7.87 9.31 -4.22
N TRP A 41 6.98 9.54 -3.25
CA TRP A 41 7.01 8.88 -1.96
C TRP A 41 6.91 7.36 -2.09
N LEU A 42 5.99 6.86 -2.93
CA LEU A 42 5.82 5.42 -3.15
C LEU A 42 7.05 4.79 -3.82
N ALA A 43 7.66 5.46 -4.79
CA ALA A 43 8.92 5.01 -5.38
C ALA A 43 10.03 4.94 -4.31
N GLY A 44 10.13 5.96 -3.44
CA GLY A 44 11.05 5.96 -2.31
C GLY A 44 10.83 4.79 -1.35
N LEU A 45 9.57 4.47 -1.03
CA LEU A 45 9.21 3.32 -0.21
C LEU A 45 9.64 2.00 -0.88
N ALA A 46 9.37 1.83 -2.17
CA ALA A 46 9.76 0.63 -2.92
C ALA A 46 11.28 0.43 -2.93
N HIS A 47 12.05 1.50 -3.11
CA HIS A 47 13.52 1.48 -3.02
C HIS A 47 14.01 1.09 -1.62
N ALA A 48 13.38 1.60 -0.56
CA ALA A 48 13.78 1.30 0.81
C ALA A 48 13.45 -0.15 1.23
N LEU A 49 12.33 -0.70 0.74
CA LEU A 49 11.87 -2.02 1.15
C LEU A 49 12.48 -3.17 0.34
N TYR A 50 12.93 -2.93 -0.90
CA TYR A 50 13.47 -3.98 -1.74
C TYR A 50 14.61 -4.78 -1.10
N PRO A 51 15.68 -4.16 -0.53
CA PRO A 51 16.80 -4.92 0.06
C PRO A 51 16.39 -5.83 1.23
N LEU A 52 15.27 -5.53 1.89
CA LEU A 52 14.75 -6.31 3.03
C LEU A 52 13.78 -7.41 2.59
N ASN A 53 13.26 -7.32 1.37
CA ASN A 53 12.17 -8.16 0.86
C ASN A 53 12.51 -8.77 -0.51
N GLU A 54 13.78 -8.80 -0.90
CA GLU A 54 14.21 -9.26 -2.23
C GLU A 54 13.79 -10.71 -2.52
N ASP A 55 13.57 -11.52 -1.49
CA ASP A 55 13.11 -12.92 -1.60
C ASP A 55 11.59 -13.09 -1.48
N ARG A 56 10.87 -12.03 -1.13
CA ARG A 56 9.42 -12.09 -0.90
C ARG A 56 8.64 -11.63 -2.14
N PRO A 57 7.44 -12.19 -2.37
CA PRO A 57 6.55 -11.67 -3.39
C PRO A 57 6.24 -10.18 -3.12
N PRO A 58 6.41 -9.29 -4.12
CA PRO A 58 6.21 -7.85 -3.94
C PRO A 58 4.79 -7.50 -3.50
N ARG A 59 3.78 -8.26 -3.95
CA ARG A 59 2.38 -8.06 -3.54
C ARG A 59 2.13 -8.34 -2.06
N GLU A 60 2.76 -9.39 -1.53
CA GLU A 60 2.70 -9.69 -0.10
C GLU A 60 3.41 -8.62 0.73
N ALA A 61 4.57 -8.15 0.26
CA ALA A 61 5.29 -7.04 0.89
C ALA A 61 4.46 -5.75 0.90
N ALA A 62 3.77 -5.43 -0.20
CA ALA A 62 2.86 -4.29 -0.28
C ALA A 62 1.67 -4.42 0.69
N ALA A 63 1.10 -5.61 0.83
CA ALA A 63 0.03 -5.85 1.81
C ALA A 63 0.48 -5.62 3.25
N VAL A 64 1.67 -6.13 3.61
CA VAL A 64 2.25 -5.92 4.95
C VAL A 64 2.56 -4.44 5.17
N ALA A 65 3.17 -3.76 4.20
CA ALA A 65 3.50 -2.35 4.30
C ALA A 65 2.24 -1.49 4.46
N PHE A 66 1.18 -1.76 3.70
CA PHE A 66 -0.09 -1.02 3.79
C PHE A 66 -0.70 -1.09 5.19
N VAL A 67 -0.76 -2.30 5.78
CA VAL A 67 -1.29 -2.49 7.14
C VAL A 67 -0.35 -1.90 8.21
N THR A 68 0.97 -2.00 8.01
CA THR A 68 1.96 -1.55 9.01
C THR A 68 2.08 -0.03 9.08
N LEU A 69 1.96 0.64 7.95
CA LEU A 69 2.09 2.10 7.87
C LEU A 69 0.82 2.82 8.32
N ASP A 70 -0.25 2.08 8.65
CA ASP A 70 -1.56 2.59 9.06
C ASP A 70 -1.98 3.78 8.20
N TYR A 71 -1.84 3.64 6.88
CA TYR A 71 -2.02 4.75 5.95
C TYR A 71 -3.48 5.21 5.98
N GLU A 72 -3.76 6.26 6.74
CA GLU A 72 -5.04 6.96 6.71
C GLU A 72 -5.17 7.64 5.34
N LEU A 73 -6.02 7.08 4.48
CA LEU A 73 -6.37 7.67 3.20
C LEU A 73 -6.88 9.11 3.42
N PRO A 74 -6.25 10.15 2.85
CA PRO A 74 -6.72 11.52 3.02
C PRO A 74 -8.11 11.66 2.38
N GLY A 75 -9.15 11.78 3.23
CA GLY A 75 -10.56 11.86 2.81
C GLY A 75 -11.42 10.66 3.24
N ALA A 76 -10.83 9.60 3.79
CA ALA A 76 -11.56 8.66 4.61
C ALA A 76 -11.80 9.33 5.97
N GLU A 77 -12.86 10.14 6.07
CA GLU A 77 -13.41 10.42 7.39
C GLU A 77 -13.68 9.06 8.02
N LEU A 78 -12.92 8.74 9.06
CA LEU A 78 -13.19 7.63 9.94
C LEU A 78 -14.66 7.80 10.34
N GLN A 79 -15.54 7.04 9.70
CA GLN A 79 -16.90 6.94 10.16
C GLN A 79 -16.76 6.44 11.60
N GLU A 80 -17.00 7.32 12.56
CA GLU A 80 -16.99 7.07 14.01
C GLU A 80 -18.07 6.03 14.33
N SER A 81 -17.89 4.81 13.86
CA SER A 81 -18.79 3.66 13.99
C SER A 81 -18.71 3.05 15.39
N TRP A 82 -17.84 3.60 16.25
CA TRP A 82 -17.57 3.09 17.60
C TRP A 82 -17.89 4.08 18.72
N MET A 83 -18.49 5.24 18.44
CA MET A 83 -19.09 6.03 19.51
C MET A 83 -20.50 5.48 19.84
N PRO A 84 -20.73 4.87 21.01
CA PRO A 84 -22.09 4.59 21.44
C PRO A 84 -22.83 5.92 21.58
N ALA A 85 -24.03 6.01 21.00
CA ALA A 85 -24.86 7.22 21.04
C ALA A 85 -25.00 7.75 22.48
N PRO A 86 -24.89 9.08 22.69
CA PRO A 86 -25.05 9.65 24.02
C PRO A 86 -26.45 9.32 24.56
N LYS A 87 -26.51 8.80 25.79
CA LYS A 87 -27.78 8.47 26.45
C LYS A 87 -28.64 9.74 26.54
N PRO A 88 -29.95 9.67 26.21
CA PRO A 88 -30.83 10.83 26.37
C PRO A 88 -30.82 11.27 27.83
N ALA A 89 -30.62 12.58 28.05
CA ALA A 89 -30.69 13.17 29.38
C ALA A 89 -32.09 12.89 29.98
N PRO A 90 -32.19 12.52 31.27
CA PRO A 90 -33.48 12.33 31.89
C PRO A 90 -34.27 13.64 31.81
N GLY A 91 -35.41 13.59 31.13
CA GLY A 91 -36.34 14.71 31.01
C GLY A 91 -36.70 15.21 32.41
N ARG A 92 -36.52 16.52 32.62
CA ARG A 92 -37.03 17.19 33.81
C ARG A 92 -38.56 17.23 33.68
N HIS A 93 -39.24 16.45 34.52
CA HIS A 93 -40.64 16.65 34.86
C HIS A 93 -40.81 17.89 35.74
#